data_AF-A0A933BEE0-F1
#
_entry.id   AF-A0A933BEE0-F1
#
_cell.length_a   1.000
_cell.length_b   1.000
_cell.length_c   1.000
_cell.angle_alpha   90.00
_cell.angle_beta   90.00
_cell.angle_gamma   90.00
#
_symmetry.space_group_name_H-M   'P 1'
#
loop_
_entity.id
_entity.type
_entity.pdbx_description
1 polymer ?
#
loop_
_entity_poly.entity_id
_entity_poly.type
_entity_poly.pdbx_seq_one_letter_code
_entity_poly.pdbx_strand_id
1 'polypeptide(L)'
;MRTLSLAVSLGLSLYVNVKAAPFYLPAPAAPSRSRLNIPRFPACTQARIAQLRAAGFNFALRRAYDTVDFALQHSPRASPGEIMRRLRDSAPGWMADSLAVAADLDPSSLSDGELSQAISDIDYFNDSLAPFMEPDSLGAAHSRFQAIRVAAESRGLIRQMETADSWARALGHRPDSALRPAQRAALRRFLARRDLIKGADPRPAAPAVPPQIDSPRKTFLGRLSQRFRLASFFLALVMTNQGKAPVFAADMDDTVTASMQPADPAMISKLAELAALDGRFMFISASSLAAIYRQLAGPLALKLAGKPGTLSRFTFGARSGSQIFRYDANSRNLQLVHAHDLEGMLKEAGFPDGLQRIRAIADETAGRFDFAGDAERVIGTRPSRIIVEDWVPFQGKRLLSQISIVPPGAHLPAAQRELYHRSGGPAKRRTYAAFINQRLKEEGIPLEARVGGKTSIDIGPDKGWGLRNLTRLTGADLNRVIWAGDLHEPSGVDRPAAELSRYVIHVGPALRNPPPRPMFHEPSGGPQALLRYFEVSSLYARISLTLRSWWRAVIPRPMEEHRL
;
A
#
# COMPACT_ATOMS: atom_id res chain seq x y z
N MET A 1 -31.49 -29.25 -8.72
CA MET A 1 -30.06 -29.11 -9.12
C MET A 1 -29.83 -29.31 -10.62
N ARG A 2 -30.31 -30.40 -11.25
CA ARG A 2 -30.16 -30.62 -12.71
C ARG A 2 -30.75 -29.49 -13.58
N THR A 3 -31.89 -28.95 -13.19
CA THR A 3 -32.55 -27.81 -13.88
C THR A 3 -31.78 -26.49 -13.73
N LEU A 4 -31.11 -26.28 -12.59
CA LEU A 4 -30.27 -25.11 -12.34
C LEU A 4 -28.99 -25.16 -13.19
N SER A 5 -28.41 -26.36 -13.35
CA SER A 5 -27.28 -26.60 -14.26
C SER A 5 -27.64 -26.27 -15.71
N LEU A 6 -28.84 -26.67 -16.15
CA LEU A 6 -29.32 -26.40 -17.51
C LEU A 6 -29.56 -24.90 -17.74
N ALA A 7 -30.17 -24.20 -16.78
CA ALA A 7 -30.41 -22.76 -16.85
C ALA A 7 -29.11 -21.93 -16.85
N VAL A 8 -28.09 -22.36 -16.10
CA VAL A 8 -26.76 -21.74 -16.11
C VAL A 8 -26.05 -21.95 -17.44
N SER A 9 -26.14 -23.15 -18.03
CA SER A 9 -25.60 -23.43 -19.37
C SER A 9 -26.27 -22.59 -20.46
N LEU A 10 -27.60 -22.40 -20.39
CA LEU A 10 -28.34 -21.53 -21.33
C LEU A 10 -28.03 -20.03 -21.14
N GLY A 11 -27.89 -19.58 -19.89
CA GLY A 11 -27.49 -18.20 -19.58
C GLY A 11 -26.09 -17.85 -20.08
N LEU A 12 -25.15 -18.81 -20.04
CA LEU A 12 -23.81 -18.63 -20.59
C LEU A 12 -23.83 -18.46 -22.12
N SER A 13 -24.68 -19.23 -22.82
CA SER A 13 -24.83 -19.13 -24.28
C SER A 13 -25.47 -17.80 -24.72
N LEU A 14 -26.43 -17.28 -23.95
CA LEU A 14 -27.09 -16.00 -24.24
C LEU A 14 -26.18 -14.79 -23.96
N TYR A 15 -25.31 -14.87 -22.95
CA TYR A 15 -24.35 -13.80 -22.63
C TYR A 15 -23.31 -13.56 -23.76
N VAL A 16 -23.01 -14.57 -24.57
CA VAL A 16 -22.01 -14.48 -25.65
C VAL A 16 -22.48 -13.59 -26.81
N ASN A 17 -23.79 -13.34 -26.98
CA ASN A 17 -24.33 -12.67 -28.17
C ASN A 17 -24.73 -11.19 -27.99
N VAL A 18 -24.81 -10.64 -26.76
CA VAL A 18 -25.50 -9.35 -26.54
C VAL A 18 -24.58 -8.10 -26.57
N LYS A 19 -23.27 -8.23 -26.78
CA LYS A 19 -22.35 -7.06 -26.83
C LYS A 19 -22.30 -6.33 -28.19
N ALA A 20 -23.46 -6.01 -28.77
CA ALA A 20 -23.56 -5.20 -29.99
C ALA A 20 -24.78 -4.25 -29.97
N ALA A 21 -24.77 -3.23 -29.10
CA ALA A 21 -25.50 -1.96 -29.30
C ALA A 21 -25.19 -0.96 -28.16
N PRO A 22 -24.81 0.30 -28.45
CA PRO A 22 -24.75 1.36 -27.46
C PRO A 22 -26.06 2.18 -27.43
N PHE A 23 -26.59 2.44 -26.23
CA PHE A 23 -27.65 3.43 -25.99
C PHE A 23 -27.04 4.66 -25.30
N TYR A 24 -27.31 5.85 -25.84
CA TYR A 24 -26.95 7.15 -25.29
C TYR A 24 -28.18 7.81 -24.64
N LEU A 25 -28.01 8.40 -23.45
CA LEU A 25 -28.95 9.37 -22.86
C LEU A 25 -28.18 10.53 -22.19
N PRO A 26 -28.75 11.75 -22.13
CA PRO A 26 -28.03 12.99 -21.87
C PRO A 26 -28.02 13.43 -20.39
N ALA A 27 -27.07 14.31 -20.06
CA ALA A 27 -26.80 14.83 -18.72
C ALA A 27 -27.69 16.04 -18.32
N PRO A 28 -28.00 16.24 -17.01
CA PRO A 28 -28.69 17.42 -16.53
C PRO A 28 -27.75 18.55 -16.05
N ALA A 29 -28.29 19.77 -16.08
CA ALA A 29 -27.62 21.06 -15.86
C ALA A 29 -27.33 21.41 -14.38
N ALA A 30 -26.37 22.31 -14.17
CA ALA A 30 -25.88 22.79 -12.87
C ALA A 30 -26.60 24.06 -12.38
N PRO A 31 -26.78 24.27 -11.06
CA PRO A 31 -27.29 25.52 -10.51
C PRO A 31 -26.19 26.48 -10.00
N SER A 32 -26.54 27.77 -9.99
CA SER A 32 -25.73 28.96 -9.75
C SER A 32 -25.43 29.25 -8.27
N ARG A 33 -24.31 29.96 -8.01
CA ARG A 33 -23.87 30.41 -6.67
C ARG A 33 -24.27 31.87 -6.43
N SER A 34 -24.88 32.15 -5.28
CA SER A 34 -25.05 33.51 -4.72
C SER A 34 -23.97 33.80 -3.66
N ARG A 35 -23.51 35.05 -3.61
CA ARG A 35 -22.52 35.57 -2.65
C ARG A 35 -23.22 36.22 -1.46
N LEU A 36 -22.68 36.02 -0.25
CA LEU A 36 -23.09 36.70 0.98
C LEU A 36 -21.85 37.37 1.62
N ASN A 37 -22.01 38.65 1.98
CA ASN A 37 -21.03 39.55 2.59
C ASN A 37 -21.21 39.57 4.12
N ILE A 38 -20.13 39.54 4.91
CA ILE A 38 -20.12 39.73 6.38
C ILE A 38 -18.82 40.49 6.79
N PRO A 39 -18.81 41.37 7.83
CA PRO A 39 -17.95 42.55 7.92
C PRO A 39 -16.58 42.35 8.61
N ARG A 40 -15.67 43.31 8.38
CA ARG A 40 -14.30 43.38 8.91
C ARG A 40 -14.22 44.10 10.26
N PHE A 41 -13.36 43.60 11.16
CA PHE A 41 -12.84 44.28 12.37
C PHE A 41 -11.28 44.18 12.38
N PRO A 42 -10.56 44.97 13.21
CA PRO A 42 -9.39 45.73 12.77
C PRO A 42 -8.06 44.96 12.83
N ALA A 43 -7.12 45.44 12.02
CA ALA A 43 -5.82 44.85 11.75
C ALA A 43 -4.89 44.80 12.98
N CYS A 44 -4.19 43.67 13.12
CA CYS A 44 -3.04 43.50 14.01
C CYS A 44 -1.86 44.35 13.49
N THR A 45 -1.15 45.02 14.39
CA THR A 45 -0.08 45.99 14.05
C THR A 45 1.25 45.31 13.67
N GLN A 46 2.02 45.96 12.77
CA GLN A 46 3.32 45.50 12.25
C GLN A 46 4.35 45.12 13.33
N ALA A 47 4.24 45.67 14.55
CA ALA A 47 5.10 45.31 15.67
C ALA A 47 4.97 43.83 16.10
N ARG A 48 3.78 43.23 15.93
CA ARG A 48 3.51 41.82 16.23
C ARG A 48 4.16 40.88 15.20
N ILE A 49 4.21 41.31 13.94
CA ILE A 49 4.82 40.57 12.83
C ILE A 49 6.36 40.53 12.98
N ALA A 50 6.97 41.61 13.47
CA ALA A 50 8.40 41.64 13.74
C ALA A 50 8.81 40.69 14.90
N GLN A 51 8.00 40.58 15.95
CA GLN A 51 8.23 39.63 17.04
C GLN A 51 8.09 38.16 16.60
N LEU A 52 7.16 37.86 15.70
CA LEU A 52 6.97 36.51 15.16
C LEU A 52 8.10 36.07 14.22
N ARG A 53 8.73 37.01 13.48
CA ARG A 53 9.92 36.74 12.66
C ARG A 53 11.14 36.33 13.48
N ALA A 54 11.31 36.87 14.69
CA ALA A 54 12.45 36.56 15.56
C ALA A 54 12.32 35.22 16.31
N ALA A 55 11.11 34.66 16.41
CA ALA A 55 10.83 33.45 17.21
C ALA A 55 10.91 32.13 16.43
N GLY A 56 11.10 32.18 15.10
CA GLY A 56 11.31 31.01 14.25
C GLY A 56 10.07 30.14 14.01
N PHE A 57 10.04 29.49 12.84
CA PHE A 57 9.02 28.54 12.37
C PHE A 57 8.73 27.39 13.37
N ASN A 58 9.73 27.05 14.19
CA ASN A 58 9.68 26.00 15.20
C ASN A 58 8.68 26.27 16.34
N PHE A 59 8.50 27.53 16.76
CA PHE A 59 7.59 27.86 17.86
C PHE A 59 6.13 27.62 17.46
N ALA A 60 5.79 27.91 16.20
CA ALA A 60 4.45 27.73 15.67
C ALA A 60 4.04 26.26 15.56
N LEU A 61 4.92 25.40 15.01
CA LEU A 61 4.66 23.97 14.87
C LEU A 61 4.59 23.25 16.22
N ARG A 62 5.47 23.63 17.16
CA ARG A 62 5.45 23.12 18.54
C ARG A 62 4.14 23.50 19.26
N ARG A 63 3.70 24.75 19.12
CA ARG A 63 2.46 25.23 19.74
C ARG A 63 1.21 24.61 19.10
N ALA A 64 1.25 24.34 17.79
CA ALA A 64 0.22 23.57 17.09
C ALA A 64 0.07 22.17 17.68
N TYR A 65 1.20 21.50 17.86
CA TYR A 65 1.26 20.18 18.46
C TYR A 65 0.71 20.18 19.88
N ASP A 66 1.18 21.09 20.74
CA ASP A 66 0.75 21.17 22.14
C ASP A 66 -0.76 21.51 22.28
N THR A 67 -1.31 22.31 21.35
CA THR A 67 -2.73 22.68 21.36
C THR A 67 -3.62 21.55 20.85
N VAL A 68 -3.17 20.80 19.84
CA VAL A 68 -3.87 19.59 19.36
C VAL A 68 -3.84 18.51 20.45
N ASP A 69 -2.69 18.29 21.08
CA ASP A 69 -2.53 17.31 22.16
C ASP A 69 -3.38 17.69 23.39
N PHE A 70 -3.37 18.96 23.79
CA PHE A 70 -4.22 19.47 24.87
C PHE A 70 -5.72 19.27 24.60
N ALA A 71 -6.18 19.59 23.38
CA ALA A 71 -7.58 19.42 22.97
C ALA A 71 -8.01 17.95 22.94
N LEU A 72 -7.12 17.05 22.54
CA LEU A 72 -7.36 15.60 22.53
C LEU A 72 -7.42 15.02 23.95
N GLN A 73 -6.59 15.52 24.88
CA GLN A 73 -6.54 15.05 26.26
C GLN A 73 -7.73 15.52 27.10
N HIS A 74 -8.23 16.74 26.88
CA HIS A 74 -9.23 17.37 27.77
C HIS A 74 -10.66 17.36 27.21
N SER A 75 -10.89 16.77 26.04
CA SER A 75 -12.24 16.63 25.46
C SER A 75 -12.40 15.32 24.68
N PRO A 76 -12.26 14.15 25.33
CA PRO A 76 -12.22 12.84 24.67
C PRO A 76 -13.53 12.42 23.97
N ARG A 77 -14.60 13.22 24.08
CA ARG A 77 -15.91 13.01 23.44
C ARG A 77 -16.27 14.06 22.40
N ALA A 78 -15.40 15.03 22.12
CA ALA A 78 -15.65 16.04 21.10
C ALA A 78 -15.55 15.41 19.69
N SER A 79 -16.52 15.70 18.82
CA SER A 79 -16.46 15.26 17.43
C SER A 79 -15.28 15.95 16.71
N PRO A 80 -14.72 15.38 15.62
CA PRO A 80 -13.69 16.07 14.83
C PRO A 80 -14.13 17.47 14.37
N GLY A 81 -15.42 17.66 14.06
CA GLY A 81 -15.97 18.97 13.75
C GLY A 81 -15.97 19.94 14.94
N GLU A 82 -16.23 19.45 16.15
CA GLU A 82 -16.15 20.21 17.40
C GLU A 82 -14.70 20.56 17.76
N ILE A 83 -13.75 19.63 17.58
CA ILE A 83 -12.31 19.85 17.78
C ILE A 83 -11.80 20.86 16.76
N MET A 84 -12.19 20.74 15.49
CA MET A 84 -11.79 21.67 14.43
C MET A 84 -12.46 23.03 14.56
N ARG A 85 -13.71 23.09 15.03
CA ARG A 85 -14.39 24.33 15.38
C ARG A 85 -13.72 25.00 16.58
N ARG A 86 -13.37 24.26 17.63
CA ARG A 86 -12.61 24.80 18.78
C ARG A 86 -11.20 25.22 18.38
N LEU A 87 -10.48 24.46 17.56
CA LEU A 87 -9.17 24.86 17.02
C LEU A 87 -9.30 26.14 16.19
N ARG A 88 -10.34 26.25 15.36
CA ARG A 88 -10.65 27.46 14.57
C ARG A 88 -11.02 28.67 15.44
N ASP A 89 -11.84 28.45 16.46
CA ASP A 89 -12.32 29.49 17.38
C ASP A 89 -11.23 29.91 18.40
N SER A 90 -10.29 29.01 18.72
CA SER A 90 -9.17 29.23 19.67
C SER A 90 -7.87 29.66 18.99
N ALA A 91 -7.79 29.63 17.66
CA ALA A 91 -6.63 30.04 16.89
C ALA A 91 -6.85 31.35 16.12
N PRO A 92 -7.06 32.51 16.79
CA PRO A 92 -6.89 33.78 16.09
C PRO A 92 -5.39 34.12 16.06
N GLY A 93 -4.82 34.14 14.86
CA GLY A 93 -3.47 34.67 14.57
C GLY A 93 -2.48 33.60 14.13
N TRP A 94 -1.95 32.81 15.06
CA TRP A 94 -0.65 32.15 14.85
C TRP A 94 -0.61 31.11 13.71
N MET A 95 -1.67 30.34 13.46
CA MET A 95 -1.64 29.30 12.38
C MET A 95 -1.77 29.93 10.99
N ALA A 96 -2.57 31.00 10.87
CA ALA A 96 -2.61 31.84 9.68
C ALA A 96 -1.31 32.63 9.51
N ASP A 97 -0.72 33.13 10.60
CA ASP A 97 0.58 33.81 10.60
C ASP A 97 1.72 32.86 10.23
N SER A 98 1.66 31.59 10.61
CA SER A 98 2.69 30.59 10.29
C SER A 98 2.59 30.11 8.85
N LEU A 99 1.37 29.98 8.33
CA LEU A 99 1.13 29.76 6.91
C LEU A 99 1.46 31.01 6.08
N ALA A 100 1.29 32.22 6.62
CA ALA A 100 1.71 33.47 5.99
C ALA A 100 3.23 33.66 6.02
N VAL A 101 3.91 33.29 7.11
CA VAL A 101 5.38 33.25 7.20
C VAL A 101 5.94 32.18 6.27
N ALA A 102 5.31 31.00 6.19
CA ALA A 102 5.66 29.97 5.20
C ALA A 102 5.42 30.43 3.76
N ALA A 103 4.38 31.22 3.53
CA ALA A 103 4.12 31.83 2.24
C ALA A 103 5.23 32.84 1.90
N ASP A 104 5.60 33.75 2.79
CA ASP A 104 6.57 34.83 2.51
C ASP A 104 8.05 34.39 2.54
N LEU A 105 8.36 33.12 2.78
CA LEU A 105 9.72 32.59 2.71
C LEU A 105 10.21 32.52 1.25
N ASP A 106 11.23 33.34 0.93
CA ASP A 106 11.99 33.21 -0.32
C ASP A 106 12.96 32.02 -0.21
N PRO A 107 12.77 30.93 -0.98
CA PRO A 107 13.65 29.76 -0.94
C PRO A 107 15.11 30.08 -1.26
N SER A 108 15.36 31.19 -1.96
CA SER A 108 16.71 31.63 -2.30
C SER A 108 17.48 32.20 -1.10
N SER A 109 16.78 32.60 -0.03
CA SER A 109 17.38 33.15 1.19
C SER A 109 17.78 32.11 2.24
N LEU A 110 17.37 30.85 2.07
CA LEU A 110 17.62 29.77 3.03
C LEU A 110 19.03 29.17 2.85
N SER A 111 19.71 28.87 3.95
CA SER A 111 20.90 28.00 3.95
C SER A 111 20.53 26.55 3.62
N ASP A 112 21.52 25.72 3.29
CA ASP A 112 21.26 24.32 2.91
C ASP A 112 20.69 23.47 4.04
N GLY A 113 21.11 23.74 5.28
CA GLY A 113 20.55 23.08 6.46
C GLY A 113 19.09 23.44 6.66
N GLU A 114 18.75 24.74 6.51
CA GLU A 114 17.37 25.23 6.63
C GLU A 114 16.48 24.72 5.49
N LEU A 115 17.01 24.63 4.26
CA LEU A 115 16.28 24.11 3.11
C LEU A 115 16.01 22.60 3.24
N SER A 116 17.00 21.82 3.70
CA SER A 116 16.83 20.39 3.96
C SER A 116 15.83 20.12 5.09
N GLN A 117 15.88 20.92 6.16
CA GLN A 117 14.93 20.82 7.26
C GLN A 117 13.51 21.21 6.82
N ALA A 118 13.36 22.28 6.04
CA ALA A 118 12.08 22.69 5.48
C ALA A 118 11.45 21.59 4.62
N ILE A 119 12.24 20.84 3.83
CA ILE A 119 11.74 19.69 3.07
C ILE A 119 11.27 18.57 4.00
N SER A 120 12.02 18.26 5.05
CA SER A 120 11.62 17.24 6.04
C SER A 120 10.31 17.61 6.73
N ASP A 121 10.14 18.89 7.09
CA ASP A 121 8.92 19.39 7.74
C ASP A 121 7.72 19.41 6.79
N ILE A 122 7.94 19.72 5.51
CA ILE A 122 6.94 19.62 4.43
C ILE A 122 6.51 18.17 4.21
N ASP A 123 7.45 17.24 4.16
CA ASP A 123 7.15 15.82 4.00
C ASP A 123 6.36 15.30 5.22
N TYR A 124 6.75 15.70 6.43
CA TYR A 124 5.98 15.39 7.64
C TYR A 124 4.57 15.99 7.63
N PHE A 125 4.42 17.25 7.22
CA PHE A 125 3.11 17.90 7.08
C PHE A 125 2.21 17.16 6.08
N ASN A 126 2.75 16.79 4.91
CA ASN A 126 2.01 16.06 3.88
C ASN A 126 1.63 14.65 4.33
N ASP A 127 2.50 13.98 5.08
CA ASP A 127 2.26 12.60 5.52
C ASP A 127 1.34 12.53 6.75
N SER A 128 1.37 13.55 7.62
CA SER A 128 0.76 13.46 8.97
C SER A 128 -0.40 14.43 9.19
N LEU A 129 -0.44 15.59 8.54
CA LEU A 129 -1.40 16.66 8.84
C LEU A 129 -2.35 16.97 7.67
N ALA A 130 -1.85 16.90 6.43
CA ALA A 130 -2.63 17.12 5.21
C ALA A 130 -3.91 16.27 5.10
N PRO A 131 -3.97 15.00 5.58
CA PRO A 131 -5.21 14.21 5.52
C PRO A 131 -6.39 14.78 6.32
N PHE A 132 -6.16 15.79 7.18
CA PHE A 132 -7.14 16.35 8.09
C PHE A 132 -7.56 17.79 7.72
N MET A 133 -7.09 18.33 6.60
CA MET A 133 -7.35 19.71 6.18
C MET A 133 -8.34 19.82 5.00
N GLU A 134 -9.04 20.95 4.91
CA GLU A 134 -9.96 21.24 3.81
C GLU A 134 -9.21 21.46 2.48
N PRO A 135 -9.75 21.02 1.33
CA PRO A 135 -9.05 21.02 0.03
C PRO A 135 -8.53 22.38 -0.43
N ASP A 136 -9.27 23.45 -0.15
CA ASP A 136 -8.91 24.81 -0.58
C ASP A 136 -7.68 25.36 0.16
N SER A 137 -7.48 24.96 1.43
CA SER A 137 -6.29 25.31 2.22
C SER A 137 -5.05 24.52 1.78
N LEU A 138 -5.25 23.32 1.23
CA LEU A 138 -4.20 22.45 0.71
C LEU A 138 -3.60 22.96 -0.59
N GLY A 139 -4.41 23.53 -1.50
CA GLY A 139 -3.95 23.95 -2.83
C GLY A 139 -2.90 25.06 -2.80
N ALA A 140 -3.04 26.04 -1.89
CA ALA A 140 -2.10 27.14 -1.75
C ALA A 140 -0.77 26.70 -1.12
N ALA A 141 -0.82 25.86 -0.07
CA ALA A 141 0.37 25.31 0.57
C ALA A 141 1.14 24.36 -0.37
N HIS A 142 0.43 23.49 -1.09
CA HIS A 142 1.03 22.52 -2.00
C HIS A 142 1.81 23.18 -3.15
N SER A 143 1.27 24.25 -3.74
CA SER A 143 1.92 24.95 -4.85
C SER A 143 3.26 25.59 -4.46
N ARG A 144 3.40 26.09 -3.22
CA ARG A 144 4.67 26.66 -2.72
C ARG A 144 5.63 25.62 -2.15
N PHE A 145 5.14 24.52 -1.58
CA PHE A 145 5.98 23.36 -1.22
C PHE A 145 6.67 22.75 -2.44
N GLN A 146 5.98 22.73 -3.59
CA GLN A 146 6.59 22.35 -4.85
C GLN A 146 7.69 23.34 -5.30
N ALA A 147 7.49 24.64 -5.11
CA ALA A 147 8.52 25.64 -5.43
C ALA A 147 9.79 25.49 -4.56
N ILE A 148 9.64 25.19 -3.27
CA ILE A 148 10.76 24.92 -2.35
C ILE A 148 11.53 23.66 -2.77
N ARG A 149 10.82 22.58 -3.15
CA ARG A 149 11.44 21.36 -3.66
C ARG A 149 12.21 21.58 -4.96
N VAL A 150 11.61 22.29 -5.92
CA VAL A 150 12.27 22.62 -7.21
C VAL A 150 13.52 23.48 -6.99
N ALA A 151 13.49 24.44 -6.06
CA ALA A 151 14.66 25.25 -5.71
C ALA A 151 15.80 24.41 -5.11
N ALA A 152 15.48 23.45 -4.24
CA ALA A 152 16.47 22.55 -3.64
C ALA A 152 17.10 21.61 -4.66
N GLU A 153 16.29 21.03 -5.56
CA GLU A 153 16.77 20.17 -6.65
C GLU A 153 17.68 20.95 -7.61
N SER A 154 17.31 22.19 -7.94
CA SER A 154 18.10 23.07 -8.80
C SER A 154 19.46 23.42 -8.19
N ARG A 155 19.52 23.71 -6.88
CA ARG A 155 20.79 23.94 -6.15
C ARG A 155 21.66 22.69 -6.06
N GLY A 156 21.05 21.52 -5.91
CA GLY A 156 21.77 20.24 -5.98
C GLY A 156 22.41 20.04 -7.35
N LEU A 157 21.70 20.37 -8.42
CA LEU A 157 22.19 20.29 -9.80
C LEU A 157 23.33 21.29 -10.08
N ILE A 158 23.19 22.55 -9.64
CA ILE A 158 24.20 23.59 -9.79
C ILE A 158 25.51 23.18 -9.10
N ARG A 159 25.45 22.63 -7.88
CA ARG A 159 26.66 22.11 -7.20
C ARG A 159 27.32 20.95 -7.90
N GLN A 160 26.53 20.05 -8.48
CA GLN A 160 27.08 18.97 -9.30
C GLN A 160 27.80 19.53 -10.53
N MET A 161 27.29 20.61 -11.13
CA MET A 161 27.93 21.30 -12.24
C MET A 161 29.19 22.07 -11.81
N GLU A 162 29.17 22.80 -10.70
CA GLU A 162 30.33 23.54 -10.16
C GLU A 162 31.46 22.59 -9.74
N THR A 163 31.11 21.46 -9.12
CA THR A 163 32.07 20.41 -8.77
C THR A 163 32.65 19.80 -10.05
N ALA A 164 31.83 19.56 -11.07
CA ALA A 164 32.30 19.04 -12.35
C ALA A 164 33.16 20.04 -13.14
N ASP A 165 32.87 21.35 -13.08
CA ASP A 165 33.67 22.42 -13.67
C ASP A 165 34.98 22.68 -12.90
N SER A 166 34.97 22.51 -11.58
CA SER A 166 36.19 22.50 -10.75
C SER A 166 37.08 21.31 -11.13
N TRP A 167 36.49 20.14 -11.35
CA TRP A 167 37.18 18.96 -11.88
C TRP A 167 37.71 19.17 -13.29
N ALA A 168 36.93 19.80 -14.19
CA ALA A 168 37.35 20.10 -15.56
C ALA A 168 38.52 21.10 -15.60
N ARG A 169 38.51 22.12 -14.73
CA ARG A 169 39.63 23.08 -14.58
C ARG A 169 40.88 22.43 -14.00
N ALA A 170 40.74 21.54 -13.02
CA ALA A 170 41.85 20.76 -12.47
C ALA A 170 42.48 19.80 -13.51
N LEU A 171 41.69 19.33 -14.48
CA LEU A 171 42.13 18.44 -15.55
C LEU A 171 42.63 19.18 -16.81
N GLY A 172 42.19 20.42 -17.04
CA GLY A 172 42.51 21.22 -18.23
C GLY A 172 43.98 21.64 -18.38
N HIS A 173 44.81 21.43 -17.35
CA HIS A 173 46.25 21.70 -17.40
C HIS A 173 47.12 20.46 -17.68
N ARG A 174 46.53 19.30 -17.97
CA ARG A 174 47.30 18.08 -18.28
C ARG A 174 46.99 17.56 -19.68
N PRO A 175 48.00 17.18 -20.49
CA PRO A 175 47.76 16.55 -21.78
C PRO A 175 47.02 15.21 -21.59
N ASP A 176 46.14 14.87 -22.53
CA ASP A 176 45.21 13.73 -22.47
C ASP A 176 45.93 12.36 -22.29
N SER A 177 47.21 12.32 -22.66
CA SER A 177 48.13 11.18 -22.47
C SER A 177 48.51 10.93 -21.01
N ALA A 178 48.39 11.92 -20.13
CA ALA A 178 48.72 11.82 -18.70
C ALA A 178 47.57 11.30 -17.82
N LEU A 179 46.39 11.06 -18.40
CA LEU A 179 45.20 10.62 -17.68
C LEU A 179 45.08 9.09 -17.66
N ARG A 180 44.81 8.52 -16.47
CA ARG A 180 44.53 7.09 -16.33
C ARG A 180 43.24 6.71 -17.10
N PRO A 181 43.09 5.46 -17.58
CA PRO A 181 41.94 5.06 -18.40
C PRO A 181 40.56 5.38 -17.79
N ALA A 182 40.42 5.21 -16.47
CA ALA A 182 39.19 5.54 -15.75
C ALA A 182 38.89 7.06 -15.74
N GLN A 183 39.93 7.90 -15.67
CA GLN A 183 39.80 9.36 -15.70
C GLN A 183 39.44 9.85 -17.12
N ARG A 184 40.01 9.24 -18.16
CA ARG A 184 39.60 9.47 -19.56
C ARG A 184 38.15 9.06 -19.80
N ALA A 185 37.72 7.92 -19.26
CA ALA A 185 36.33 7.48 -19.37
C ALA A 185 35.35 8.43 -18.67
N ALA A 186 35.71 8.97 -17.49
CA ALA A 186 34.91 9.95 -16.77
C ALA A 186 34.83 11.29 -17.51
N LEU A 187 35.97 11.80 -18.02
CA LEU A 187 36.03 13.05 -18.78
C LEU A 187 35.22 12.97 -20.09
N ARG A 188 35.28 11.83 -20.80
CA ARG A 188 34.45 11.60 -22.00
C ARG A 188 32.94 11.57 -21.71
N ARG A 189 32.53 10.97 -20.59
CA ARG A 189 31.10 10.99 -20.18
C ARG A 189 30.63 12.40 -19.83
N PHE A 190 31.51 13.21 -19.22
CA PHE A 190 31.22 14.60 -18.89
C PHE A 190 31.07 15.46 -20.16
N LEU A 191 32.02 15.38 -21.09
CA LEU A 191 31.94 16.12 -22.36
C LEU A 191 30.72 15.70 -23.20
N ALA A 192 30.42 14.40 -23.27
CA ALA A 192 29.22 13.90 -23.95
C ALA A 192 27.92 14.44 -23.34
N ARG A 193 27.84 14.60 -22.01
CA ARG A 193 26.69 15.22 -21.34
C ARG A 193 26.62 16.73 -21.53
N ARG A 194 27.76 17.41 -21.57
CA ARG A 194 27.85 18.85 -21.84
C ARG A 194 27.35 19.18 -23.25
N ASP A 195 27.69 18.35 -24.22
CA ASP A 195 27.31 18.55 -25.62
C ASP A 195 25.82 18.19 -25.86
N LEU A 196 25.26 17.25 -25.09
CA LEU A 196 23.80 16.97 -25.00
C LEU A 196 22.98 18.18 -24.53
N ILE A 197 23.56 19.06 -23.72
CA ILE A 197 22.88 20.25 -23.17
C ILE A 197 22.99 21.46 -24.11
N LYS A 198 23.95 21.48 -25.04
CA LYS A 198 24.21 22.61 -25.94
C LYS A 198 23.46 22.58 -27.28
N GLY A 199 22.55 21.62 -27.48
CA GLY A 199 21.62 21.64 -28.61
C GLY A 199 22.14 20.92 -29.85
N ALA A 200 21.97 19.59 -29.85
CA ALA A 200 21.76 18.80 -31.06
C ALA A 200 20.89 17.61 -30.65
N ASP A 201 19.69 17.49 -31.23
CA ASP A 201 18.73 16.41 -30.99
C ASP A 201 19.35 15.05 -31.34
N PRO A 202 19.59 14.14 -30.37
CA PRO A 202 19.93 12.77 -30.68
C PRO A 202 18.77 11.91 -30.18
N ARG A 203 17.75 11.71 -31.01
CA ARG A 203 16.84 10.57 -30.79
C ARG A 203 17.70 9.30 -30.81
N PRO A 204 17.82 8.54 -29.71
CA PRO A 204 18.33 7.20 -29.84
C PRO A 204 17.23 6.39 -30.54
N ALA A 205 17.56 5.76 -31.67
CA ALA A 205 16.70 4.76 -32.26
C ALA A 205 16.42 3.69 -31.20
N ALA A 206 15.16 3.57 -30.78
CA ALA A 206 14.71 2.47 -29.96
C ALA A 206 15.10 1.16 -30.66
N PRO A 207 15.66 0.16 -29.97
CA PRO A 207 15.84 -1.15 -30.57
C PRO A 207 14.46 -1.61 -31.04
N ALA A 208 14.32 -1.82 -32.36
CA ALA A 208 13.12 -2.39 -32.94
C ALA A 208 12.93 -3.78 -32.33
N VAL A 209 12.09 -3.88 -31.30
CA VAL A 209 11.50 -5.14 -30.91
C VAL A 209 10.56 -5.50 -32.07
N PRO A 210 10.87 -6.54 -32.88
CA PRO A 210 9.95 -6.94 -33.92
C PRO A 210 8.61 -7.25 -33.23
N PRO A 211 7.47 -6.73 -33.73
CA PRO A 211 6.19 -7.09 -33.17
C PRO A 211 6.12 -8.61 -33.20
N GLN A 212 5.98 -9.24 -32.03
CA GLN A 212 5.59 -10.63 -31.95
C GLN A 212 4.22 -10.70 -32.62
N ILE A 213 4.21 -11.07 -33.90
CA ILE A 213 2.99 -11.42 -34.63
C ILE A 213 2.55 -12.74 -34.02
N ASP A 214 1.80 -12.66 -32.93
CA ASP A 214 1.10 -13.80 -32.37
C ASP A 214 0.12 -14.30 -33.44
N SER A 215 0.44 -15.45 -34.02
CA SER A 215 -0.39 -16.07 -35.06
C SER A 215 -1.86 -16.11 -34.60
N PRO A 216 -2.84 -15.82 -35.49
CA PRO A 216 -4.26 -15.78 -35.14
C PRO A 216 -4.75 -17.03 -34.41
N ARG A 217 -4.17 -18.21 -34.72
CA ARG A 217 -4.47 -19.50 -34.06
C ARG A 217 -4.08 -19.52 -32.57
N LYS A 218 -2.95 -18.93 -32.18
CA LYS A 218 -2.56 -18.81 -30.76
C LYS A 218 -3.55 -17.92 -29.98
N THR A 219 -4.05 -16.85 -30.61
CA THR A 219 -5.04 -15.97 -29.96
C THR A 219 -6.42 -16.62 -29.80
N PHE A 220 -6.82 -17.52 -30.70
CA PHE A 220 -8.10 -18.22 -30.61
C PHE A 220 -8.09 -19.27 -29.50
N LEU A 221 -7.08 -20.16 -29.48
CA LEU A 221 -6.93 -21.16 -28.42
C LEU A 221 -6.69 -20.51 -27.05
N GLY A 222 -5.91 -19.42 -27.02
CA GLY A 222 -5.74 -18.61 -25.81
C GLY A 222 -7.07 -18.09 -25.26
N ARG A 223 -7.89 -17.46 -26.11
CA ARG A 223 -9.23 -16.96 -25.76
C ARG A 223 -10.17 -18.07 -25.31
N LEU A 224 -10.17 -19.22 -25.97
CA LEU A 224 -11.00 -20.37 -25.58
C LEU A 224 -10.57 -20.93 -24.22
N SER A 225 -9.26 -21.09 -23.99
CA SER A 225 -8.72 -21.55 -22.70
C SER A 225 -9.10 -20.61 -21.56
N GLN A 226 -9.05 -19.29 -21.79
CA GLN A 226 -9.45 -18.30 -20.80
C GLN A 226 -10.94 -18.39 -20.48
N ARG A 227 -11.81 -18.50 -21.50
CA ARG A 227 -13.25 -18.67 -21.30
C ARG A 227 -13.56 -19.93 -20.47
N PHE A 228 -12.87 -21.04 -20.75
CA PHE A 228 -13.04 -22.28 -20.00
C PHE A 228 -12.62 -22.13 -18.52
N ARG A 229 -11.50 -21.44 -18.24
CA ARG A 229 -11.05 -21.14 -16.88
C ARG A 229 -12.07 -20.31 -16.10
N LEU A 230 -12.58 -19.24 -16.72
CA LEU A 230 -13.59 -18.37 -16.11
C LEU A 230 -14.93 -19.10 -15.87
N ALA A 231 -15.36 -19.95 -16.80
CA ALA A 231 -16.53 -20.80 -16.62
C ALA A 231 -16.35 -21.81 -15.48
N SER A 232 -15.17 -22.43 -15.39
CA SER A 232 -14.83 -23.36 -14.31
C SER A 232 -14.83 -22.66 -12.95
N PHE A 233 -14.28 -21.44 -12.89
CA PHE A 233 -14.32 -20.62 -11.70
C PHE A 233 -15.76 -20.21 -11.31
N PHE A 234 -16.60 -19.85 -12.28
CA PHE A 234 -18.02 -19.59 -12.04
C PHE A 234 -18.71 -20.81 -11.41
N LEU A 235 -18.47 -22.00 -11.96
CA LEU A 235 -19.02 -23.23 -11.39
C LEU A 235 -18.50 -23.48 -9.97
N ALA A 236 -17.21 -23.26 -9.72
CA ALA A 236 -16.65 -23.33 -8.38
C ALA A 236 -17.35 -22.35 -7.42
N LEU A 237 -17.61 -21.10 -7.83
CA LEU A 237 -18.37 -20.14 -7.02
C LEU A 237 -19.76 -20.67 -6.66
N VAL A 238 -20.49 -21.24 -7.64
CA VAL A 238 -21.80 -21.87 -7.43
C VAL A 238 -21.70 -22.95 -6.34
N MET A 239 -20.73 -23.84 -6.47
CA MET A 239 -20.57 -25.00 -5.58
C MET A 239 -20.09 -24.61 -4.18
N THR A 240 -19.19 -23.63 -4.07
CA THR A 240 -18.58 -23.19 -2.80
C THR A 240 -19.56 -22.45 -1.92
N ASN A 241 -20.35 -21.60 -2.57
CA ASN A 241 -21.13 -20.64 -1.82
C ASN A 241 -22.55 -21.10 -1.57
N GLN A 242 -23.05 -22.16 -2.24
CA GLN A 242 -24.37 -22.76 -1.97
C GLN A 242 -25.49 -21.72 -1.84
N GLY A 243 -25.45 -20.67 -2.65
CA GLY A 243 -26.41 -19.56 -2.50
C GLY A 243 -26.16 -18.69 -1.26
N LYS A 244 -24.90 -18.44 -0.90
CA LYS A 244 -24.44 -17.37 -0.01
C LYS A 244 -23.50 -16.45 -0.80
N ALA A 245 -23.17 -15.28 -0.28
CA ALA A 245 -22.20 -14.40 -0.93
C ALA A 245 -20.77 -14.97 -0.83
N PRO A 246 -19.90 -14.72 -1.82
CA PRO A 246 -18.52 -15.19 -1.80
C PRO A 246 -17.70 -14.50 -0.70
N VAL A 247 -16.73 -15.25 -0.17
CA VAL A 247 -15.73 -14.75 0.76
C VAL A 247 -14.37 -14.81 0.08
N PHE A 248 -13.82 -13.64 -0.21
CA PHE A 248 -12.50 -13.49 -0.81
C PHE A 248 -11.48 -13.14 0.26
N ALA A 249 -10.34 -13.81 0.22
CA ALA A 249 -9.14 -13.41 0.89
C ALA A 249 -8.05 -13.17 -0.16
N ALA A 250 -7.21 -12.16 0.01
CA ALA A 250 -6.17 -11.89 -0.97
C ALA A 250 -4.91 -11.31 -0.33
N ASP A 251 -3.77 -11.63 -0.93
CA ASP A 251 -2.61 -10.76 -0.83
C ASP A 251 -2.91 -9.36 -1.42
N MET A 252 -2.14 -8.36 -1.01
CA MET A 252 -2.28 -7.00 -1.51
C MET A 252 -1.34 -6.72 -2.69
N ASP A 253 -0.04 -6.70 -2.43
CA ASP A 253 0.98 -6.31 -3.41
C ASP A 253 1.08 -7.37 -4.52
N ASP A 254 1.21 -6.92 -5.78
CA ASP A 254 1.22 -7.75 -7.00
C ASP A 254 0.01 -8.70 -7.18
N THR A 255 -1.03 -8.54 -6.36
CA THR A 255 -2.26 -9.33 -6.40
C THR A 255 -3.51 -8.46 -6.56
N VAL A 256 -3.72 -7.49 -5.66
CA VAL A 256 -4.82 -6.50 -5.73
C VAL A 256 -4.29 -5.16 -6.24
N THR A 257 -3.06 -4.82 -5.88
CA THR A 257 -2.35 -3.61 -6.29
C THR A 257 -1.10 -3.98 -7.07
N ALA A 258 -0.60 -3.10 -7.93
CA ALA A 258 0.78 -3.26 -8.38
C ALA A 258 1.70 -3.00 -7.18
N SER A 259 2.85 -3.67 -7.08
CA SER A 259 3.74 -3.58 -5.90
C SER A 259 3.93 -2.14 -5.40
N MET A 260 3.48 -1.88 -4.17
CA MET A 260 3.57 -0.61 -3.46
C MET A 260 2.84 0.58 -4.11
N GLN A 261 1.95 0.33 -5.08
CA GLN A 261 1.16 1.36 -5.76
C GLN A 261 -0.29 1.36 -5.28
N PRO A 262 -1.01 2.49 -5.41
CA PRO A 262 -2.46 2.49 -5.26
C PRO A 262 -3.17 1.48 -6.16
N ALA A 263 -4.25 0.89 -5.66
CA ALA A 263 -5.12 0.02 -6.44
C ALA A 263 -5.71 0.77 -7.63
N ASP A 264 -5.81 0.09 -8.76
CA ASP A 264 -6.43 0.63 -9.97
C ASP A 264 -7.89 1.04 -9.69
N PRO A 265 -8.38 2.20 -10.18
CA PRO A 265 -9.76 2.62 -10.01
C PRO A 265 -10.82 1.60 -10.44
N ALA A 266 -10.52 0.77 -11.46
CA ALA A 266 -11.38 -0.32 -11.89
C ALA A 266 -11.44 -1.44 -10.84
N MET A 267 -10.31 -1.79 -10.23
CA MET A 267 -10.24 -2.73 -9.09
C MET A 267 -11.08 -2.22 -7.92
N ILE A 268 -10.90 -0.96 -7.52
CA ILE A 268 -11.67 -0.32 -6.45
C ILE A 268 -13.17 -0.34 -6.75
N SER A 269 -13.56 0.01 -7.97
CA SER A 269 -14.97 0.01 -8.39
C SER A 269 -15.57 -1.40 -8.37
N LYS A 270 -14.79 -2.42 -8.77
CA LYS A 270 -15.25 -3.81 -8.76
C LYS A 270 -15.39 -4.39 -7.35
N LEU A 271 -14.44 -4.09 -6.46
CA LEU A 271 -14.53 -4.46 -5.04
C LEU A 271 -15.76 -3.82 -4.38
N ALA A 272 -16.01 -2.54 -4.63
CA ALA A 272 -17.19 -1.83 -4.14
C ALA A 272 -18.50 -2.46 -4.66
N GLU A 273 -18.55 -2.83 -5.94
CA GLU A 273 -19.69 -3.53 -6.54
C GLU A 273 -19.95 -4.87 -5.84
N LEU A 274 -18.92 -5.71 -5.69
CA LEU A 274 -19.06 -7.02 -5.06
C LEU A 274 -19.44 -6.93 -3.58
N ALA A 275 -18.90 -5.96 -2.85
CA ALA A 275 -19.27 -5.73 -1.45
C ALA A 275 -20.73 -5.27 -1.31
N ALA A 276 -21.24 -4.48 -2.27
CA ALA A 276 -22.66 -4.14 -2.33
C ALA A 276 -23.55 -5.35 -2.63
N LEU A 277 -23.01 -6.38 -3.28
CA LEU A 277 -23.65 -7.68 -3.52
C LEU A 277 -23.40 -8.69 -2.39
N ASP A 278 -23.22 -8.20 -1.16
CA ASP A 278 -23.02 -8.98 0.08
C ASP A 278 -21.68 -9.73 0.17
N GLY A 279 -20.77 -9.55 -0.81
CA GLY A 279 -19.42 -10.10 -0.79
C GLY A 279 -18.60 -9.65 0.42
N ARG A 280 -17.73 -10.53 0.93
CA ARG A 280 -16.81 -10.22 2.04
C ARG A 280 -15.37 -10.34 1.58
N PHE A 281 -14.53 -9.43 2.07
CA PHE A 281 -13.14 -9.29 1.64
C PHE A 281 -12.20 -9.21 2.82
N MET A 282 -11.14 -10.01 2.78
CA MET A 282 -10.06 -10.05 3.74
C MET A 282 -8.74 -9.82 2.99
N PHE A 283 -8.05 -8.72 3.26
CA PHE A 283 -6.76 -8.44 2.62
C PHE A 283 -5.65 -8.65 3.63
N ILE A 284 -4.60 -9.39 3.28
CA ILE A 284 -3.45 -9.65 4.15
C ILE A 284 -2.19 -9.15 3.45
N SER A 285 -1.37 -8.37 4.13
CA SER A 285 -0.08 -7.92 3.61
C SER A 285 0.97 -7.87 4.71
N ALA A 286 2.24 -8.06 4.37
CA ALA A 286 3.37 -7.80 5.26
C ALA A 286 3.59 -6.30 5.52
N SER A 287 2.95 -5.45 4.72
CA SER A 287 3.00 -3.99 4.83
C SER A 287 2.38 -3.45 6.12
N SER A 288 2.74 -2.22 6.47
CA SER A 288 2.14 -1.49 7.59
C SER A 288 0.71 -1.01 7.27
N LEU A 289 -0.04 -0.62 8.30
CA LEU A 289 -1.37 -0.02 8.15
C LEU A 289 -1.36 1.18 7.21
N ALA A 290 -0.37 2.07 7.34
CA ALA A 290 -0.28 3.28 6.50
C ALA A 290 -0.15 2.93 5.01
N ALA A 291 0.64 1.89 4.69
CA ALA A 291 0.76 1.41 3.32
C ALA A 291 -0.55 0.78 2.82
N ILE A 292 -1.23 -0.03 3.64
CA ILE A 292 -2.56 -0.60 3.30
C ILE A 292 -3.58 0.52 3.06
N TYR A 293 -3.58 1.54 3.91
CA TYR A 293 -4.51 2.67 3.78
C TYR A 293 -4.27 3.43 2.48
N ARG A 294 -3.02 3.82 2.20
CA ARG A 294 -2.67 4.54 0.97
C ARG A 294 -3.00 3.72 -0.28
N GLN A 295 -2.72 2.42 -0.25
CA GLN A 295 -2.85 1.58 -1.44
C GLN A 295 -4.28 1.14 -1.73
N LEU A 296 -5.06 0.82 -0.68
CA LEU A 296 -6.34 0.13 -0.86
C LEU A 296 -7.47 0.67 0.01
N ALA A 297 -7.28 0.76 1.33
CA ALA A 297 -8.39 1.07 2.24
C ALA A 297 -8.89 2.52 2.09
N GLY A 298 -7.99 3.48 1.88
CA GLY A 298 -8.32 4.89 1.62
C GLY A 298 -9.11 5.08 0.33
N PRO A 299 -8.62 4.59 -0.84
CA PRO A 299 -9.39 4.60 -2.08
C PRO A 299 -10.77 3.93 -1.98
N LEU A 300 -10.89 2.81 -1.24
CA LEU A 300 -12.18 2.17 -0.95
C LEU A 300 -13.09 3.07 -0.10
N ALA A 301 -12.56 3.67 0.96
CA ALA A 301 -13.30 4.58 1.84
C ALA A 301 -13.84 5.80 1.07
N LEU A 302 -13.03 6.38 0.18
CA LEU A 302 -13.46 7.45 -0.72
C LEU A 302 -14.57 6.98 -1.68
N LYS A 303 -14.40 5.83 -2.32
CA LYS A 303 -15.40 5.28 -3.27
C LYS A 303 -16.73 4.95 -2.59
N LEU A 304 -16.68 4.51 -1.34
CA LEU A 304 -17.83 4.08 -0.54
C LEU A 304 -18.24 5.13 0.50
N ALA A 305 -17.86 6.40 0.30
CA ALA A 305 -18.29 7.49 1.16
C ALA A 305 -19.82 7.49 1.31
N GLY A 306 -20.30 7.53 2.56
CA GLY A 306 -21.72 7.43 2.88
C GLY A 306 -22.32 6.02 2.85
N LYS A 307 -21.52 4.96 2.64
CA LYS A 307 -21.96 3.55 2.65
C LYS A 307 -21.23 2.72 3.72
N PRO A 308 -21.33 3.08 5.01
CA PRO A 308 -20.60 2.42 6.10
C PRO A 308 -20.88 0.91 6.20
N GLY A 309 -22.12 0.49 5.92
CA GLY A 309 -22.48 -0.94 5.90
C GLY A 309 -21.81 -1.76 4.79
N THR A 310 -21.35 -1.10 3.71
CA THR A 310 -20.55 -1.74 2.66
C THR A 310 -19.08 -1.75 3.05
N LEU A 311 -18.58 -0.70 3.70
CA LEU A 311 -17.19 -0.64 4.17
C LEU A 311 -16.87 -1.70 5.24
N SER A 312 -17.85 -2.06 6.08
CA SER A 312 -17.69 -3.11 7.09
C SER A 312 -17.48 -4.52 6.52
N ARG A 313 -17.62 -4.69 5.19
CA ARG A 313 -17.34 -5.93 4.46
C ARG A 313 -15.86 -6.16 4.17
N PHE A 314 -15.02 -5.16 4.42
CA PHE A 314 -13.58 -5.21 4.23
C PHE A 314 -12.89 -5.34 5.58
N THR A 315 -11.98 -6.30 5.68
CA THR A 315 -11.09 -6.49 6.83
C THR A 315 -9.65 -6.54 6.33
N PHE A 316 -8.76 -5.87 7.04
CA PHE A 316 -7.37 -5.68 6.61
C PHE A 316 -6.41 -6.24 7.66
N GLY A 317 -5.57 -7.20 7.28
CA GLY A 317 -4.47 -7.73 8.07
C GLY A 317 -3.14 -7.08 7.65
N ALA A 318 -2.59 -6.21 8.49
CA ALA A 318 -1.23 -5.71 8.35
C ALA A 318 -0.24 -6.70 8.98
N ARG A 319 1.04 -6.61 8.61
CA ARG A 319 2.12 -7.45 9.18
C ARG A 319 1.76 -8.96 9.13
N SER A 320 1.38 -9.43 7.95
CA SER A 320 0.93 -10.81 7.69
C SER A 320 -0.30 -11.23 8.51
N GLY A 321 -1.08 -10.26 8.98
CA GLY A 321 -2.27 -10.46 9.80
C GLY A 321 -2.01 -10.45 11.30
N SER A 322 -0.78 -10.17 11.76
CA SER A 322 -0.50 -9.97 13.19
C SER A 322 -1.16 -8.71 13.75
N GLN A 323 -1.61 -7.79 12.90
CA GLN A 323 -2.48 -6.68 13.25
C GLN A 323 -3.70 -6.70 12.31
N ILE A 324 -4.91 -6.73 12.85
CA ILE A 324 -6.14 -6.78 12.06
C ILE A 324 -6.98 -5.55 12.32
N PHE A 325 -7.41 -4.92 11.23
CA PHE A 325 -8.17 -3.69 11.22
C PHE A 325 -9.51 -3.88 10.52
N ARG A 326 -10.53 -3.23 11.05
CA ARG A 326 -11.86 -3.12 10.43
C ARG A 326 -12.25 -1.68 10.31
N TYR A 327 -12.99 -1.35 9.25
CA TYR A 327 -13.59 -0.04 9.14
C TYR A 327 -14.70 0.11 10.18
N ASP A 328 -14.57 1.12 11.03
CA ASP A 328 -15.60 1.50 11.97
C ASP A 328 -16.45 2.63 11.39
N ALA A 329 -17.75 2.37 11.29
CA ALA A 329 -18.71 3.29 10.71
C ALA A 329 -18.83 4.61 11.49
N ASN A 330 -18.64 4.55 12.81
CA ASN A 330 -18.86 5.67 13.71
C ASN A 330 -17.70 6.68 13.63
N SER A 331 -16.47 6.18 13.81
CA SER A 331 -15.23 6.96 13.71
C SER A 331 -14.80 7.22 12.27
N ARG A 332 -15.43 6.57 11.28
CA ARG A 332 -15.09 6.63 9.85
C ARG A 332 -13.63 6.31 9.56
N ASN A 333 -13.01 5.49 10.41
CA ASN A 333 -11.60 5.13 10.33
C ASN A 333 -11.40 3.63 10.50
N LEU A 334 -10.22 3.14 10.14
CA LEU A 334 -9.78 1.79 10.47
C LEU A 334 -9.48 1.70 11.96
N GLN A 335 -10.13 0.75 12.63
CA GLN A 335 -9.87 0.42 14.03
C GLN A 335 -9.14 -0.91 14.13
N LEU A 336 -8.12 -0.95 14.98
CA LEU A 336 -7.43 -2.18 15.34
C LEU A 336 -8.37 -3.04 16.18
N VAL A 337 -8.78 -4.19 15.65
CA VAL A 337 -9.69 -5.13 16.31
C VAL A 337 -8.96 -6.35 16.86
N HIS A 338 -7.69 -6.56 16.46
CA HIS A 338 -6.84 -7.62 16.99
C HIS A 338 -5.37 -7.28 16.75
N ALA A 339 -4.53 -7.56 17.74
CA ALA A 339 -3.08 -7.54 17.64
C ALA A 339 -2.51 -8.82 18.26
N HIS A 340 -1.52 -9.42 17.59
CA HIS A 340 -0.73 -10.52 18.11
C HIS A 340 0.19 -10.01 19.23
N ASP A 341 0.27 -10.77 20.30
CA ASP A 341 1.23 -10.58 21.37
C ASP A 341 2.37 -11.59 21.20
N LEU A 342 3.39 -11.22 20.43
CA LEU A 342 4.56 -12.07 20.17
C LEU A 342 5.34 -12.34 21.46
N GLU A 343 5.44 -11.33 22.33
CA GLU A 343 6.14 -11.46 23.60
C GLU A 343 5.39 -12.41 24.54
N GLY A 344 4.07 -12.21 24.68
CA GLY A 344 3.20 -13.10 25.44
C GLY A 344 3.26 -14.54 24.92
N MET A 345 3.19 -14.73 23.60
CA MET A 345 3.28 -16.05 22.96
C MET A 345 4.61 -16.75 23.27
N LEU A 346 5.74 -16.03 23.25
CA LEU A 346 7.04 -16.60 23.59
C LEU A 346 7.10 -17.02 25.06
N LYS A 347 6.60 -16.19 25.97
CA LYS A 347 6.51 -16.51 27.41
C LYS A 347 5.65 -17.76 27.65
N GLU A 348 4.47 -17.83 27.03
CA GLU A 348 3.57 -18.97 27.12
C GLU A 348 4.18 -20.25 26.54
N ALA A 349 5.02 -20.13 25.51
CA ALA A 349 5.76 -21.24 24.91
C ALA A 349 7.00 -21.68 25.73
N GLY A 350 7.26 -21.08 26.89
CA GLY A 350 8.41 -21.42 27.75
C GLY A 350 9.70 -20.67 27.42
N PHE A 351 9.62 -19.57 26.67
CA PHE A 351 10.77 -18.73 26.28
C PHE A 351 10.65 -17.31 26.87
N PRO A 352 10.80 -17.12 28.19
CA PRO A 352 10.64 -15.81 28.83
C PRO A 352 11.62 -14.75 28.29
N ASP A 353 12.83 -15.17 27.92
CA ASP A 353 13.87 -14.32 27.31
C ASP A 353 13.89 -14.41 25.77
N GLY A 354 12.83 -14.97 25.16
CA GLY A 354 12.79 -15.27 23.72
C GLY A 354 13.06 -14.04 22.84
N LEU A 355 12.55 -12.86 23.22
CA LEU A 355 12.83 -11.62 22.49
C LEU A 355 14.31 -11.23 22.53
N GLN A 356 14.96 -11.36 23.68
CA GLN A 356 16.38 -11.06 23.81
C GLN A 356 17.22 -12.02 22.95
N ARG A 357 16.85 -13.30 22.91
CA ARG A 357 17.48 -14.30 22.05
C ARG A 357 17.30 -13.98 20.57
N ILE A 358 16.10 -13.58 20.14
CA ILE A 358 15.85 -13.17 18.75
C ILE A 358 16.70 -11.96 18.36
N ARG A 359 16.83 -10.97 19.24
CA ARG A 359 17.71 -9.81 19.02
C ARG A 359 19.18 -10.24 18.90
N ALA A 360 19.65 -11.13 19.77
CA ALA A 360 21.00 -11.68 19.70
C ALA A 360 21.26 -12.43 18.39
N ILE A 361 20.30 -13.23 17.91
CA ILE A 361 20.38 -13.90 16.60
C ILE A 361 20.45 -12.88 15.46
N ALA A 362 19.68 -11.79 15.54
CA ALA A 362 19.71 -10.74 14.53
C ALA A 362 21.06 -10.01 14.49
N ASP A 363 21.64 -9.71 15.65
CA ASP A 363 22.97 -9.10 15.77
C ASP A 363 24.08 -10.05 15.29
N GLU A 364 24.00 -11.33 15.67
CA GLU A 364 24.89 -12.38 15.17
C GLU A 364 24.84 -12.46 13.63
N THR A 365 23.63 -12.47 13.08
CA THR A 365 23.40 -12.49 11.62
C THR A 365 24.01 -11.25 10.96
N ALA A 366 23.79 -10.07 11.54
CA ALA A 366 24.30 -8.81 10.99
C ALA A 366 25.83 -8.75 10.98
N GLY A 367 26.49 -9.24 12.03
CA GLY A 367 27.94 -9.35 12.11
C GLY A 367 28.49 -10.40 11.14
N ARG A 368 27.90 -11.59 11.11
CA ARG A 368 28.34 -12.70 10.25
C ARG A 368 28.30 -12.36 8.77
N PHE A 369 27.29 -11.61 8.34
CA PHE A 369 27.08 -11.26 6.94
C PHE A 369 27.46 -9.81 6.61
N ASP A 370 28.14 -9.11 7.53
CA ASP A 370 28.60 -7.73 7.38
C ASP A 370 27.53 -6.81 6.77
N PHE A 371 26.38 -6.71 7.44
CA PHE A 371 25.28 -5.85 6.98
C PHE A 371 25.73 -4.39 6.79
N ALA A 372 26.63 -3.92 7.65
CA ALA A 372 27.15 -2.56 7.60
C ALA A 372 27.97 -2.31 6.33
N GLY A 373 28.98 -3.15 6.07
CA GLY A 373 29.81 -3.03 4.87
C GLY A 373 29.04 -3.31 3.59
N ASP A 374 28.08 -4.25 3.61
CA ASP A 374 27.25 -4.51 2.43
C ASP A 374 26.34 -3.33 2.09
N ALA A 375 25.68 -2.74 3.09
CA ALA A 375 24.87 -1.54 2.89
C ALA A 375 25.73 -0.37 2.40
N GLU A 376 26.86 -0.08 3.04
CA GLU A 376 27.76 1.00 2.65
C GLU A 376 28.23 0.84 1.19
N ARG A 377 28.57 -0.37 0.77
CA ARG A 377 28.97 -0.69 -0.61
C ARG A 377 27.83 -0.57 -1.62
N VAL A 378 26.62 -1.01 -1.27
CA VAL A 378 25.50 -1.12 -2.22
C VAL A 378 24.66 0.16 -2.31
N ILE A 379 24.35 0.77 -1.16
CA ILE A 379 23.48 1.94 -1.06
C ILE A 379 24.24 3.22 -0.66
N GLY A 380 25.54 3.13 -0.35
CA GLY A 380 26.39 4.29 -0.05
C GLY A 380 26.27 4.81 1.39
N THR A 381 25.53 4.10 2.25
CA THR A 381 25.29 4.50 3.64
C THR A 381 25.34 3.30 4.57
N ARG A 382 25.81 3.54 5.79
CA ARG A 382 25.72 2.54 6.87
C ARG A 382 24.28 2.43 7.38
N PRO A 383 23.84 1.23 7.79
CA PRO A 383 22.48 1.03 8.27
C PRO A 383 22.33 1.70 9.64
N SER A 384 21.34 2.60 9.77
CA SER A 384 21.05 3.29 11.03
C SER A 384 20.27 2.44 12.03
N ARG A 385 19.46 1.50 11.53
CA ARG A 385 18.63 0.59 12.33
C ARG A 385 18.31 -0.67 11.53
N ILE A 386 18.79 -1.82 12.00
CA ILE A 386 18.58 -3.11 11.33
C ILE A 386 17.44 -3.94 11.94
N ILE A 387 17.07 -3.70 13.21
CA ILE A 387 15.93 -4.39 13.86
C ILE A 387 14.79 -3.39 14.04
N VAL A 388 13.63 -3.73 13.48
CA VAL A 388 12.38 -2.98 13.64
C VAL A 388 11.40 -3.84 14.43
N GLU A 389 10.88 -3.27 15.50
CA GLU A 389 9.89 -3.91 16.35
C GLU A 389 8.55 -3.21 16.18
N ASP A 390 7.56 -3.95 15.69
CA ASP A 390 6.22 -3.43 15.40
C ASP A 390 5.35 -3.48 16.66
N TRP A 391 5.58 -2.50 17.53
CA TRP A 391 4.78 -2.27 18.73
C TRP A 391 3.47 -1.53 18.41
N VAL A 392 2.36 -2.01 18.95
CA VAL A 392 1.04 -1.43 18.72
C VAL A 392 0.24 -1.32 20.03
N PRO A 393 -0.44 -0.18 20.30
CA PRO A 393 -1.36 -0.09 21.43
C PRO A 393 -2.63 -0.89 21.15
N PHE A 394 -3.00 -1.80 22.04
CA PHE A 394 -4.22 -2.60 21.95
C PHE A 394 -4.76 -2.94 23.34
N GLN A 395 -6.04 -2.63 23.59
CA GLN A 395 -6.73 -2.94 24.85
C GLN A 395 -5.97 -2.49 26.13
N GLY A 396 -5.42 -1.27 26.10
CA GLY A 396 -4.68 -0.70 27.24
C GLY A 396 -3.26 -1.27 27.43
N LYS A 397 -2.80 -2.16 26.54
CA LYS A 397 -1.45 -2.71 26.53
C LYS A 397 -0.69 -2.25 25.29
N ARG A 398 0.64 -2.34 25.33
CA ARG A 398 1.51 -2.17 24.18
C ARG A 398 2.04 -3.55 23.79
N LEU A 399 1.61 -4.07 22.64
CA LEU A 399 1.91 -5.42 22.18
C LEU A 399 2.94 -5.39 21.06
N LEU A 400 3.91 -6.30 21.10
CA LEU A 400 4.83 -6.53 19.99
C LEU A 400 4.19 -7.52 19.03
N SER A 401 3.88 -7.08 17.81
CA SER A 401 3.15 -7.91 16.84
C SER A 401 4.06 -8.66 15.86
N GLN A 402 5.24 -8.11 15.58
CA GLN A 402 6.22 -8.65 14.63
C GLN A 402 7.59 -8.03 14.88
N ILE A 403 8.65 -8.76 14.55
CA ILE A 403 10.01 -8.23 14.41
C ILE A 403 10.40 -8.29 12.94
N SER A 404 11.03 -7.24 12.43
CA SER A 404 11.56 -7.21 11.06
C SER A 404 13.05 -6.87 11.08
N ILE A 405 13.87 -7.74 10.51
CA ILE A 405 15.29 -7.52 10.28
C ILE A 405 15.44 -6.90 8.89
N VAL A 406 16.06 -5.72 8.80
CA VAL A 406 16.21 -4.94 7.58
C VAL A 406 17.71 -4.72 7.34
N PRO A 407 18.40 -5.64 6.63
CA PRO A 407 19.85 -5.60 6.50
C PRO A 407 20.43 -4.26 6.02
N PRO A 408 19.87 -3.60 4.98
CA PRO A 408 20.41 -2.32 4.54
C PRO A 408 19.95 -1.13 5.40
N GLY A 409 19.09 -1.36 6.41
CA GLY A 409 18.52 -0.34 7.30
C GLY A 409 17.04 -0.07 7.06
N ALA A 410 16.31 0.27 8.13
CA ALA A 410 14.86 0.49 8.12
C ALA A 410 14.43 1.78 7.38
N HIS A 411 15.23 2.84 7.53
CA HIS A 411 14.89 4.20 7.09
C HIS A 411 15.45 4.53 5.70
N LEU A 412 15.31 3.61 4.76
CA LEU A 412 15.77 3.82 3.39
C LEU A 412 14.69 4.42 2.49
N PRO A 413 15.03 5.45 1.68
CA PRO A 413 14.23 5.88 0.54
C PRO A 413 13.94 4.72 -0.42
N ALA A 414 12.81 4.81 -1.14
CA ALA A 414 12.36 3.78 -2.06
C ALA A 414 13.41 3.41 -3.12
N ALA A 415 14.14 4.40 -3.67
CA ALA A 415 15.20 4.19 -4.66
C ALA A 415 16.36 3.34 -4.11
N GLN A 416 16.73 3.52 -2.84
CA GLN A 416 17.78 2.73 -2.20
C GLN A 416 17.30 1.30 -1.86
N ARG A 417 16.05 1.14 -1.43
CA ARG A 417 15.45 -0.20 -1.26
C ARG A 417 15.45 -0.98 -2.58
N GLU A 418 15.13 -0.31 -3.67
CA GLU A 418 15.15 -0.87 -5.02
C GLU A 418 16.57 -1.20 -5.49
N LEU A 419 17.53 -0.32 -5.22
CA LEU A 419 18.93 -0.56 -5.54
C LEU A 419 19.47 -1.79 -4.81
N TYR A 420 19.22 -1.91 -3.51
CA TYR A 420 19.59 -3.10 -2.73
C TYR A 420 18.94 -4.37 -3.29
N HIS A 421 17.64 -4.29 -3.62
CA HIS A 421 16.92 -5.42 -4.20
C HIS A 421 17.56 -5.89 -5.52
N ARG A 422 17.84 -4.97 -6.45
CA ARG A 422 18.48 -5.30 -7.74
C ARG A 422 19.93 -5.76 -7.60
N SER A 423 20.62 -5.37 -6.54
CA SER A 423 22.01 -5.73 -6.25
C SER A 423 22.16 -7.11 -5.57
N GLY A 424 21.27 -8.06 -5.89
CA GLY A 424 21.27 -9.40 -5.31
C GLY A 424 20.59 -9.51 -3.94
N GLY A 425 19.88 -8.47 -3.49
CA GLY A 425 19.19 -8.44 -2.20
C GLY A 425 18.29 -9.65 -1.92
N PRO A 426 17.47 -10.15 -2.88
CA PRO A 426 16.64 -11.34 -2.66
C PRO A 426 17.43 -12.59 -2.29
N ALA A 427 18.52 -12.88 -3.00
CA ALA A 427 19.37 -14.04 -2.73
C ALA A 427 20.02 -13.92 -1.34
N LYS A 428 20.57 -12.74 -1.02
CA LYS A 428 21.13 -12.42 0.29
C LYS A 428 20.12 -12.64 1.43
N ARG A 429 18.91 -12.08 1.31
CA ARG A 429 17.88 -12.23 2.35
C ARG A 429 17.42 -13.67 2.54
N ARG A 430 17.38 -14.49 1.49
CA ARG A 430 17.13 -15.94 1.63
C ARG A 430 18.23 -16.63 2.42
N THR A 431 19.50 -16.32 2.14
CA THR A 431 20.63 -16.84 2.91
C THR A 431 20.56 -16.41 4.38
N TYR A 432 20.26 -15.14 4.64
CA TYR A 432 20.15 -14.63 6.02
C TYR A 432 18.96 -15.26 6.75
N ALA A 433 17.80 -15.36 6.11
CA ALA A 433 16.62 -16.00 6.70
C ALA A 433 16.87 -17.48 7.01
N ALA A 434 17.57 -18.21 6.13
CA ALA A 434 17.97 -19.59 6.38
C ALA A 434 18.88 -19.72 7.62
N PHE A 435 19.86 -18.81 7.76
CA PHE A 435 20.72 -18.77 8.93
C PHE A 435 19.93 -18.43 10.22
N ILE A 436 19.06 -17.43 10.18
CA ILE A 436 18.19 -17.07 11.31
C ILE A 436 17.30 -18.27 11.69
N ASN A 437 16.69 -18.95 10.73
CA ASN A 437 15.85 -20.13 10.98
C ASN A 437 16.64 -21.28 11.60
N GLN A 438 17.88 -21.49 11.15
CA GLN A 438 18.77 -22.46 11.78
C GLN A 438 19.02 -22.10 13.26
N ARG A 439 19.36 -20.84 13.56
CA ARG A 439 19.60 -20.38 14.93
C ARG A 439 18.34 -20.45 15.80
N LEU A 440 17.18 -20.05 15.28
CA LEU A 440 15.90 -20.18 15.98
C LEU A 440 15.62 -21.64 16.36
N LYS A 441 15.87 -22.58 15.44
CA LYS A 441 15.72 -24.02 15.67
C LYS A 441 16.72 -24.54 16.71
N GLU A 442 17.98 -24.14 16.66
CA GLU A 442 19.01 -24.50 17.64
C GLU A 442 18.68 -24.01 19.05
N GLU A 443 18.06 -22.83 19.16
CA GLU A 443 17.56 -22.25 20.42
C GLU A 443 16.19 -22.84 20.84
N GLY A 444 15.57 -23.68 20.02
CA GLY A 444 14.24 -24.26 20.25
C GLY A 444 13.07 -23.28 20.10
N ILE A 445 13.30 -22.06 19.62
CA ILE A 445 12.29 -21.00 19.53
C ILE A 445 11.29 -21.34 18.40
N PRO A 446 9.98 -21.43 18.68
CA PRO A 446 8.98 -21.91 17.71
C PRO A 446 8.52 -20.78 16.75
N LEU A 447 9.47 -20.11 16.12
CA LEU A 447 9.25 -19.04 15.15
C LEU A 447 10.03 -19.30 13.88
N GLU A 448 9.65 -18.59 12.82
CA GLU A 448 10.30 -18.66 11.52
C GLU A 448 10.51 -17.25 10.98
N ALA A 449 11.71 -17.01 10.43
CA ALA A 449 12.10 -15.85 9.67
C ALA A 449 11.78 -16.05 8.19
N ARG A 450 11.08 -15.08 7.59
CA ARG A 450 10.62 -15.13 6.19
C ARG A 450 11.06 -13.89 5.45
N VAL A 451 11.47 -14.04 4.20
CA VAL A 451 11.85 -12.88 3.38
C VAL A 451 10.61 -12.01 3.13
N GLY A 452 10.68 -10.75 3.57
CA GLY A 452 9.64 -9.74 3.41
C GLY A 452 10.05 -8.64 2.42
N GLY A 453 9.14 -8.33 1.49
CA GLY A 453 9.29 -7.21 0.55
C GLY A 453 10.68 -7.08 -0.11
N LYS A 454 11.14 -5.83 -0.29
CA LYS A 454 12.39 -5.53 -0.99
C LYS A 454 13.64 -5.56 -0.11
N THR A 455 13.49 -5.44 1.21
CA THR A 455 14.63 -5.25 2.13
C THR A 455 14.48 -5.93 3.48
N SER A 456 13.35 -6.57 3.83
CA SER A 456 13.15 -7.11 5.18
C SER A 456 13.16 -8.64 5.24
N ILE A 457 13.35 -9.13 6.45
CA ILE A 457 13.17 -10.51 6.87
C ILE A 457 12.32 -10.43 8.13
N ASP A 458 11.10 -10.96 8.06
CA ASP A 458 10.08 -10.81 9.08
C ASP A 458 10.05 -12.06 9.97
N ILE A 459 10.02 -11.87 11.28
CA ILE A 459 9.91 -12.93 12.29
C ILE A 459 8.58 -12.72 13.02
N GLY A 460 7.68 -13.69 12.88
CA GLY A 460 6.33 -13.62 13.42
C GLY A 460 5.34 -14.51 12.66
N PRO A 461 4.03 -14.22 12.80
CA PRO A 461 2.97 -14.98 12.11
C PRO A 461 3.09 -14.96 10.58
N ASP A 462 2.70 -16.06 9.94
CA ASP A 462 2.52 -16.13 8.49
C ASP A 462 1.10 -15.72 8.04
N LYS A 463 0.88 -15.62 6.72
CA LYS A 463 -0.44 -15.28 6.16
C LYS A 463 -1.51 -16.34 6.45
N GLY A 464 -1.14 -17.59 6.70
CA GLY A 464 -2.08 -18.64 7.12
C GLY A 464 -2.60 -18.41 8.53
N TRP A 465 -1.72 -18.01 9.45
CA TRP A 465 -2.10 -17.54 10.79
C TRP A 465 -2.99 -16.30 10.71
N GLY A 466 -2.61 -15.33 9.86
CA GLY A 466 -3.42 -14.14 9.60
C GLY A 466 -4.81 -14.49 9.09
N LEU A 467 -4.91 -15.40 8.12
CA LEU A 467 -6.16 -15.84 7.54
C LEU A 467 -7.06 -16.52 8.58
N ARG A 468 -6.52 -17.40 9.43
CA ARG A 468 -7.30 -18.03 10.52
C ARG A 468 -7.91 -16.99 11.45
N ASN A 469 -7.14 -15.99 11.85
CA ASN A 469 -7.63 -14.92 12.74
C ASN A 469 -8.66 -14.03 12.05
N LEU A 470 -8.46 -13.68 10.79
CA LEU A 470 -9.43 -12.94 9.98
C LEU A 470 -10.76 -13.70 9.86
N THR A 471 -10.71 -15.01 9.57
CA THR A 471 -11.93 -15.83 9.50
C THR A 471 -12.64 -15.94 10.84
N ARG A 472 -11.88 -16.09 11.93
CA ARG A 472 -12.43 -16.12 13.30
C ARG A 472 -13.13 -14.81 13.65
N LEU A 473 -12.52 -13.67 13.36
CA LEU A 473 -13.08 -12.34 13.66
C LEU A 473 -14.26 -11.95 12.77
N THR A 474 -14.32 -12.47 11.55
CA THR A 474 -15.41 -12.19 10.59
C THR A 474 -16.53 -13.22 10.61
N GLY A 475 -16.35 -14.34 11.33
CA GLY A 475 -17.24 -15.49 11.28
C GLY A 475 -17.30 -16.16 9.90
N ALA A 476 -16.28 -15.96 9.07
CA ALA A 476 -16.19 -16.60 7.77
C ALA A 476 -15.75 -18.06 7.92
N ASP A 477 -16.38 -18.96 7.18
CA ASP A 477 -15.97 -20.36 7.09
C ASP A 477 -14.77 -20.50 6.14
N LEU A 478 -13.64 -21.02 6.65
CA LEU A 478 -12.43 -21.28 5.85
C LEU A 478 -12.71 -22.16 4.63
N ASN A 479 -13.65 -23.11 4.72
CA ASN A 479 -14.06 -23.97 3.60
C ASN A 479 -14.84 -23.24 2.51
N ARG A 480 -15.09 -21.93 2.69
CA ARG A 480 -15.73 -21.05 1.71
C ARG A 480 -14.82 -19.92 1.24
N VAL A 481 -13.61 -19.81 1.80
CA VAL A 481 -12.65 -18.77 1.43
C VAL A 481 -12.01 -19.11 0.09
N ILE A 482 -12.02 -18.13 -0.80
CA ILE A 482 -11.24 -18.13 -2.03
C ILE A 482 -10.04 -17.23 -1.78
N TRP A 483 -8.83 -17.81 -1.76
CA TRP A 483 -7.59 -17.08 -1.58
C TRP A 483 -7.02 -16.63 -2.92
N ALA A 484 -6.57 -15.38 -3.04
CA ALA A 484 -5.84 -14.86 -4.20
C ALA A 484 -4.43 -14.44 -3.80
N GLY A 485 -3.43 -14.78 -4.62
CA GLY A 485 -2.03 -14.47 -4.36
C GLY A 485 -1.13 -14.75 -5.55
N ASP A 486 0.08 -14.21 -5.53
CA ASP A 486 1.07 -14.36 -6.59
C ASP A 486 2.21 -15.33 -6.22
N LEU A 487 2.47 -15.59 -4.93
CA LEU A 487 3.60 -16.40 -4.46
C LEU A 487 3.16 -17.68 -3.72
N HIS A 488 2.71 -18.69 -4.46
CA HIS A 488 2.20 -19.98 -3.94
C HIS A 488 3.18 -21.17 -4.06
N GLU A 489 4.41 -20.95 -4.50
CA GLU A 489 5.46 -21.97 -4.45
C GLU A 489 5.72 -22.42 -3.00
N PRO A 490 6.37 -23.57 -2.75
CA PRO A 490 6.54 -24.10 -1.38
C PRO A 490 7.15 -23.14 -0.37
N SER A 491 8.05 -22.25 -0.80
CA SER A 491 8.66 -21.20 0.03
C SER A 491 7.98 -19.83 -0.11
N GLY A 492 6.89 -19.75 -0.88
CA GLY A 492 6.19 -18.52 -1.20
C GLY A 492 5.35 -18.04 -0.02
N VAL A 493 5.24 -16.72 0.15
CA VAL A 493 4.58 -16.10 1.32
C VAL A 493 3.07 -16.33 1.35
N ASP A 494 2.44 -16.67 0.22
CA ASP A 494 1.01 -16.97 0.15
C ASP A 494 0.70 -18.45 0.38
N ARG A 495 1.73 -19.31 0.36
CA ARG A 495 1.57 -20.76 0.51
C ARG A 495 0.76 -21.14 1.75
N PRO A 496 1.03 -20.61 2.96
CA PRO A 496 0.29 -21.01 4.16
C PRO A 496 -1.18 -20.61 4.12
N ALA A 497 -1.53 -19.48 3.47
CA ALA A 497 -2.92 -19.04 3.34
C ALA A 497 -3.67 -19.86 2.27
N ALA A 498 -3.00 -20.15 1.15
CA ALA A 498 -3.55 -20.96 0.08
C ALA A 498 -3.84 -22.41 0.51
N GLU A 499 -3.05 -23.00 1.39
CA GLU A 499 -3.30 -24.36 1.90
C GLU A 499 -4.54 -24.47 2.79
N LEU A 500 -4.95 -23.36 3.42
CA LEU A 500 -6.15 -23.30 4.26
C LEU A 500 -7.43 -23.00 3.48
N SER A 501 -7.30 -22.35 2.33
CA SER A 501 -8.46 -21.90 1.55
C SER A 501 -9.12 -23.06 0.80
N ARG A 502 -10.37 -22.83 0.39
CA ARG A 502 -11.11 -23.80 -0.41
C ARG A 502 -10.65 -23.82 -1.86
N TYR A 503 -10.45 -22.64 -2.43
CA TYR A 503 -9.94 -22.44 -3.78
C TYR A 503 -8.83 -21.39 -3.77
N VAL A 504 -7.95 -21.48 -4.77
CA VAL A 504 -6.84 -20.55 -4.96
C VAL A 504 -6.99 -19.88 -6.32
N ILE A 505 -6.87 -18.55 -6.37
CA ILE A 505 -6.66 -17.77 -7.59
C ILE A 505 -5.19 -17.38 -7.59
N HIS A 506 -4.42 -18.00 -8.47
CA HIS A 506 -3.03 -17.67 -8.64
C HIS A 506 -2.86 -16.63 -9.75
N VAL A 507 -2.28 -15.49 -9.38
CA VAL A 507 -2.00 -14.37 -10.29
C VAL A 507 -0.51 -14.12 -10.47
N GLY A 508 0.33 -15.10 -10.12
CA GLY A 508 1.77 -15.02 -10.31
C GLY A 508 2.30 -15.80 -11.51
N PRO A 509 3.63 -15.95 -11.60
CA PRO A 509 4.29 -16.79 -12.60
C PRO A 509 3.90 -18.26 -12.48
N ALA A 510 3.89 -18.99 -13.60
CA ALA A 510 3.53 -20.40 -13.61
C ALA A 510 4.28 -21.25 -12.56
N LEU A 511 3.53 -22.03 -11.78
CA LEU A 511 4.07 -22.83 -10.68
C LEU A 511 4.46 -24.24 -11.15
N ARG A 512 5.60 -24.73 -10.64
CA ARG A 512 5.97 -26.15 -10.77
C ARG A 512 5.26 -27.02 -9.73
N ASN A 513 5.12 -26.51 -8.51
CA ASN A 513 4.57 -27.22 -7.36
C ASN A 513 3.41 -26.41 -6.75
N PRO A 514 2.19 -26.49 -7.33
CA PRO A 514 1.04 -25.75 -6.82
C PRO A 514 0.61 -26.25 -5.42
N PRO A 515 -0.18 -25.47 -4.68
CA PRO A 515 -0.78 -25.94 -3.42
C PRO A 515 -1.69 -27.14 -3.65
N PRO A 516 -1.89 -28.00 -2.64
CA PRO A 516 -2.81 -29.16 -2.70
C PRO A 516 -4.29 -28.71 -2.65
N ARG A 517 -4.64 -27.65 -3.38
CA ARG A 517 -5.98 -27.07 -3.47
C ARG A 517 -6.33 -26.84 -4.94
N PRO A 518 -7.62 -26.94 -5.31
CA PRO A 518 -8.04 -26.55 -6.65
C PRO A 518 -7.68 -25.09 -6.92
N MET A 519 -6.94 -24.86 -8.00
CA MET A 519 -6.31 -23.59 -8.31
C MET A 519 -6.71 -23.11 -9.71
N PHE A 520 -7.01 -21.82 -9.81
CA PHE A 520 -7.25 -21.11 -11.07
C PHE A 520 -6.05 -20.21 -11.34
N HIS A 521 -5.36 -20.43 -12.46
CA HIS A 521 -4.23 -19.60 -12.88
C HIS A 521 -4.63 -18.71 -14.04
N GLU A 522 -4.32 -17.42 -13.96
CA GLU A 522 -4.45 -16.50 -15.10
C GLU A 522 -3.06 -16.05 -15.57
N PRO A 523 -2.63 -16.46 -16.78
CA PRO A 523 -1.30 -16.16 -17.32
C PRO A 523 -0.93 -14.69 -17.41
N SER A 524 -1.91 -13.77 -17.49
CA SER A 524 -1.59 -12.33 -17.52
C SER A 524 -0.97 -11.83 -16.22
N GLY A 525 -1.19 -12.55 -15.12
CA GLY A 525 -0.72 -12.22 -13.78
C GLY A 525 -1.24 -10.89 -13.22
N GLY A 526 -0.85 -10.62 -11.99
CA GLY A 526 -1.05 -9.35 -11.31
C GLY A 526 -2.51 -8.96 -11.00
N PRO A 527 -2.73 -7.68 -10.66
CA PRO A 527 -4.06 -7.13 -10.38
C PRO A 527 -5.07 -7.28 -11.52
N GLN A 528 -4.61 -7.21 -12.77
CA GLN A 528 -5.49 -7.33 -13.93
C GLN A 528 -6.03 -8.75 -14.11
N ALA A 529 -5.24 -9.76 -13.73
CA ALA A 529 -5.72 -11.13 -13.67
C ALA A 529 -6.84 -11.27 -12.62
N LEU A 530 -6.61 -10.78 -11.39
CA LEU A 530 -7.61 -10.85 -10.33
C LEU A 530 -8.90 -10.11 -10.67
N LEU A 531 -8.79 -8.94 -11.32
CA LEU A 531 -9.95 -8.14 -11.73
C LEU A 531 -10.91 -8.94 -12.60
N ARG A 532 -10.41 -9.76 -13.54
CA ARG A 532 -11.25 -10.61 -14.40
C ARG A 532 -12.04 -11.66 -13.61
N TYR A 533 -11.43 -12.25 -12.58
CA TYR A 533 -12.15 -13.16 -11.68
C TYR A 533 -13.22 -12.43 -10.88
N PHE A 534 -12.96 -11.20 -10.45
CA PHE A 534 -13.96 -10.36 -9.79
C PHE A 534 -15.11 -9.94 -10.72
N GLU A 535 -14.86 -9.70 -12.01
CA GLU A 535 -15.91 -9.47 -13.01
C GLU A 535 -16.85 -10.68 -13.15
N VAL A 536 -16.28 -11.89 -13.25
CA VAL A 536 -17.08 -13.12 -13.29
C VAL A 536 -17.84 -13.34 -11.98
N SER A 537 -17.21 -13.02 -10.85
CA SER A 537 -17.83 -13.11 -9.53
C SER A 537 -19.02 -12.18 -9.40
N SER A 538 -18.96 -10.98 -9.99
CA SER A 538 -20.04 -10.01 -9.89
C SER A 538 -21.23 -10.41 -10.76
N LEU A 539 -20.97 -11.00 -11.92
CA LEU A 539 -22.01 -11.65 -12.73
C LEU A 539 -22.69 -12.80 -11.97
N TYR A 540 -21.90 -13.70 -11.36
CA TYR A 540 -22.42 -14.79 -10.52
C TYR A 540 -23.32 -14.29 -9.39
N ALA A 541 -22.85 -13.26 -8.66
CA ALA A 541 -23.60 -12.71 -7.54
C ALA A 541 -24.94 -12.09 -7.98
N ARG A 542 -24.95 -11.35 -9.10
CA ARG A 542 -26.18 -10.78 -9.68
C ARG A 542 -27.17 -11.87 -10.09
N ILE A 543 -26.71 -12.87 -10.87
CA ILE A 543 -27.56 -14.00 -11.28
C ILE A 543 -28.14 -14.72 -10.07
N SER A 544 -27.31 -14.98 -9.05
CA SER A 544 -27.71 -15.65 -7.83
C SER A 544 -28.78 -14.88 -7.05
N LEU A 545 -28.68 -13.55 -6.98
CA LEU A 545 -29.68 -12.70 -6.35
C LEU A 545 -30.99 -12.70 -7.14
N THR A 546 -30.93 -12.57 -8.46
CA THR A 546 -32.12 -12.63 -9.32
C THR A 546 -32.85 -13.96 -9.17
N LEU A 547 -32.12 -15.08 -9.22
CA LEU A 547 -32.70 -16.42 -9.06
C LEU A 547 -33.32 -16.62 -7.67
N ARG A 548 -32.70 -16.11 -6.61
CA ARG A 548 -33.29 -16.16 -5.25
C ARG A 548 -34.54 -15.31 -5.13
N SER A 549 -34.55 -14.12 -5.74
CA SER A 549 -35.73 -13.25 -5.78
C SER A 549 -36.88 -13.94 -6.50
N TRP A 550 -36.60 -14.49 -7.68
CA TRP A 550 -37.58 -15.25 -8.47
C TRP A 550 -38.09 -16.48 -7.70
N TRP A 551 -37.21 -17.27 -7.10
CA TRP A 551 -37.60 -18.44 -6.31
C TRP A 551 -38.50 -18.08 -5.12
N ARG A 552 -38.23 -16.98 -4.42
CA ARG A 552 -39.06 -16.47 -3.32
C ARG A 552 -40.44 -15.96 -3.79
N ALA A 553 -40.54 -15.54 -5.04
CA ALA A 553 -41.81 -15.07 -5.62
C ALA A 553 -42.65 -16.22 -6.17
N VAL A 554 -42.02 -17.25 -6.75
CA VAL A 554 -42.71 -18.35 -7.43
C VAL A 554 -43.10 -19.48 -6.50
N ILE A 555 -42.29 -19.79 -5.48
CA ILE A 555 -42.66 -20.80 -4.50
C ILE A 555 -43.53 -20.12 -3.45
N PRO A 556 -44.83 -20.44 -3.35
CA PRO A 556 -45.66 -19.96 -2.27
C PRO A 556 -44.93 -20.29 -0.97
N ARG A 557 -44.80 -19.31 -0.06
CA ARG A 557 -44.35 -19.63 1.29
C ARG A 557 -45.24 -20.81 1.74
N PRO A 558 -44.67 -21.92 2.23
CA PRO A 558 -45.50 -22.95 2.84
C PRO A 558 -46.41 -22.18 3.79
N MET A 559 -47.74 -22.30 3.59
CA MET A 559 -48.70 -21.66 4.48
C MET A 559 -48.20 -22.00 5.87
N GLU A 560 -47.78 -20.98 6.62
CA GLU A 560 -47.51 -21.15 8.04
C GLU A 560 -48.78 -21.81 8.53
N GLU A 561 -48.67 -23.09 8.91
CA GLU A 561 -49.76 -23.81 9.54
C GLU A 561 -50.30 -22.86 10.58
N HIS A 562 -51.54 -22.42 10.37
CA HIS A 562 -52.33 -21.81 11.41
C HIS A 562 -52.28 -22.78 12.58
N ARG A 563 -51.35 -22.53 13.51
CA ARG A 563 -51.42 -23.02 14.88
C ARG A 563 -52.62 -22.31 15.48
N LEU A 564 -53.80 -22.88 15.21
CA LEU A 564 -55.01 -22.74 15.99
C LEU A 564 -54.89 -23.60 17.24
#